data_AF-A0AAU0UJD6-F1
#
_entry.id   AF-A0AAU0UJD6-F1
#
_cell.length_a   1.000
_cell.length_b   1.000
_cell.length_c   1.000
_cell.angle_alpha   90.00
_cell.angle_beta   90.00
_cell.angle_gamma   90.00
#
_symmetry.space_group_name_H-M   'P 1'
#
loop_
_entity.id
_entity.type
_entity.pdbx_description
1 polymer ?
#
loop_
_entity_poly.entity_id
_entity_poly.type
_entity_poly.pdbx_seq_one_letter_code
_entity_poly.pdbx_strand_id
1 'polypeptide(L)'
;MLNGKKIKALRKKRGLTLRQLSELTCGKVSISRLSEIENGKVANPTKKTIHALALVLGVAEWELFLHDEFLKGDLRMCIHRREYITMNGWVYYCELAALGKRLTADELKKLGCTKEDRTRCKQLMEYTCGTGIVPEPEE
;
A
#
# COMPACT_ATOMS: atom_id res chain seq x y z
N MET A 1 -0.74 -1.64 -12.53
CA MET A 1 -1.81 -2.47 -13.14
C MET A 1 -2.80 -2.83 -12.04
N LEU A 2 -4.07 -3.15 -12.36
CA LEU A 2 -5.03 -3.54 -11.32
C LEU A 2 -4.59 -4.85 -10.64
N ASN A 3 -4.59 -4.91 -9.31
CA ASN A 3 -4.16 -6.10 -8.58
C ASN A 3 -5.36 -7.06 -8.33
N GLY A 4 -5.53 -8.02 -9.23
CA GLY A 4 -6.53 -9.09 -9.10
C GLY A 4 -6.42 -9.92 -7.82
N LYS A 5 -5.19 -10.18 -7.32
CA LYS A 5 -4.97 -10.95 -6.08
C LYS A 5 -5.50 -10.19 -4.86
N LYS A 6 -5.29 -8.87 -4.81
CA LYS A 6 -5.82 -7.99 -3.75
C LYS A 6 -7.34 -8.00 -3.73
N ILE A 7 -7.98 -7.88 -4.90
CA ILE A 7 -9.45 -7.94 -5.03
C ILE A 7 -9.98 -9.28 -4.50
N LYS A 8 -9.34 -10.39 -4.88
CA LYS A 8 -9.68 -11.74 -4.40
C LYS A 8 -9.57 -11.86 -2.88
N ALA A 9 -8.50 -11.33 -2.30
CA ALA A 9 -8.30 -11.32 -0.85
C ALA A 9 -9.35 -10.48 -0.13
N LEU A 10 -9.63 -9.27 -0.63
CA LEU A 10 -10.67 -8.37 -0.12
C LEU A 10 -12.06 -9.01 -0.17
N ARG A 11 -12.41 -9.67 -1.27
CA ARG A 11 -13.69 -10.38 -1.42
C ARG A 11 -13.81 -11.50 -0.39
N LYS A 12 -12.78 -12.36 -0.29
CA LYS A 12 -12.75 -13.47 0.68
C LYS A 12 -12.81 -13.00 2.14
N LYS A 13 -12.10 -11.91 2.48
CA LYS A 13 -12.14 -11.31 3.82
C LYS A 13 -13.54 -10.82 4.21
N ARG A 14 -14.36 -10.46 3.23
CA ARG A 14 -15.77 -10.08 3.40
C ARG A 14 -16.74 -11.26 3.33
N GLY A 15 -16.24 -12.50 3.21
CA GLY A 15 -17.09 -13.69 3.10
C GLY A 15 -17.91 -13.77 1.82
N LEU A 16 -17.58 -12.98 0.78
CA LEU A 16 -18.38 -12.88 -0.44
C LEU A 16 -17.99 -13.96 -1.46
N THR A 17 -18.99 -14.59 -2.08
CA THR A 17 -18.82 -15.36 -3.32
C THR A 17 -18.66 -14.42 -4.53
N LEU A 18 -18.17 -14.95 -5.67
CA LEU A 18 -18.12 -14.17 -6.92
C LEU A 18 -19.53 -13.73 -7.37
N ARG A 19 -20.54 -14.58 -7.16
CA ARG A 19 -21.93 -14.28 -7.47
C ARG A 19 -22.46 -13.12 -6.63
N GLN A 20 -22.27 -13.19 -5.31
CA GLN A 20 -22.69 -12.10 -4.42
C GLN A 20 -21.96 -10.79 -4.75
N LEU A 21 -20.66 -10.84 -5.06
CA LEU A 21 -19.93 -9.64 -5.47
C LEU A 21 -20.50 -9.05 -6.78
N SER A 22 -20.79 -9.90 -7.77
CA SER A 22 -21.45 -9.48 -9.02
C SER A 22 -22.80 -8.82 -8.76
N GLU A 23 -23.63 -9.41 -7.90
CA GLU A 23 -24.94 -8.88 -7.51
C GLU A 23 -24.83 -7.54 -6.78
N LEU A 24 -23.89 -7.41 -5.85
CA LEU A 24 -23.63 -6.16 -5.11
C LEU A 24 -23.12 -5.02 -6.00
N THR A 25 -22.44 -5.33 -7.11
CA THR A 25 -22.10 -4.31 -8.12
C THR A 25 -23.29 -3.89 -8.98
N CYS A 26 -24.51 -4.33 -8.66
CA CYS A 26 -25.73 -4.19 -9.46
C CYS A 26 -25.56 -4.76 -10.88
N GLY A 27 -24.83 -5.87 -11.02
CA GLY A 27 -24.55 -6.50 -12.32
C GLY A 27 -23.57 -5.74 -13.22
N LYS A 28 -22.98 -4.63 -12.76
CA LYS A 28 -21.97 -3.87 -13.53
C LYS A 28 -20.71 -4.67 -13.84
N VAL A 29 -20.43 -5.70 -13.05
CA VAL A 29 -19.31 -6.62 -13.26
C VAL A 29 -19.84 -8.05 -13.21
N SER A 30 -19.77 -8.75 -14.34
CA SER A 30 -20.25 -10.14 -14.43
C SER A 30 -19.35 -11.10 -13.65
N ILE A 31 -19.89 -12.24 -13.23
CA ILE A 31 -19.15 -13.32 -12.54
C ILE A 31 -17.92 -13.75 -13.35
N SER A 32 -18.07 -13.92 -14.67
CA SER A 32 -16.96 -14.27 -15.56
C SER A 32 -15.87 -13.20 -15.52
N ARG A 33 -16.26 -11.92 -15.65
CA ARG A 33 -15.33 -10.80 -15.62
C ARG A 33 -14.61 -10.67 -14.27
N LEU A 34 -15.30 -10.89 -13.15
CA LEU A 34 -14.69 -10.95 -11.82
C LEU A 34 -13.62 -12.04 -11.74
N SER A 35 -13.92 -13.24 -12.26
CA SER A 35 -12.95 -14.35 -12.29
C SER A 35 -11.72 -14.00 -13.14
N GLU A 36 -11.92 -13.40 -14.31
CA GLU A 36 -10.79 -12.95 -15.15
C GLU A 36 -9.93 -11.90 -14.45
N ILE A 37 -10.56 -10.91 -13.77
CA ILE A 37 -9.87 -9.87 -13.00
C ILE A 37 -9.06 -10.52 -11.87
N GLU A 38 -9.68 -11.37 -11.04
CA GLU A 38 -9.01 -11.99 -9.88
C GLU A 38 -7.84 -12.89 -10.26
N ASN A 39 -7.87 -13.47 -11.46
CA ASN A 39 -6.81 -14.33 -12.00
C ASN A 39 -5.80 -13.57 -12.87
N GLY A 40 -5.89 -12.23 -12.93
CA GLY A 40 -4.92 -11.39 -13.64
C GLY A 40 -5.02 -11.41 -15.16
N LYS A 41 -6.10 -11.97 -15.72
CA LYS A 41 -6.37 -11.96 -17.18
C LYS A 41 -6.81 -10.59 -17.68
N VAL A 42 -7.13 -9.67 -16.77
CA VAL A 42 -7.58 -8.31 -17.06
C VAL A 42 -6.68 -7.31 -16.35
N ALA A 43 -5.75 -6.72 -17.09
CA ALA A 43 -4.87 -5.69 -16.54
C ALA A 43 -5.55 -4.32 -16.40
N ASN A 44 -6.40 -3.97 -17.39
CA ASN A 44 -7.00 -2.64 -17.54
C ASN A 44 -8.54 -2.73 -17.71
N PRO A 45 -9.31 -2.92 -16.63
CA PRO A 45 -10.75 -2.79 -16.69
C PRO A 45 -11.20 -1.32 -16.79
N THR A 46 -12.47 -1.11 -17.13
CA THR A 46 -13.03 0.23 -17.28
C THR A 46 -13.08 0.98 -15.93
N LYS A 47 -13.07 2.32 -15.96
CA LYS A 47 -13.26 3.16 -14.76
C LYS A 47 -14.55 2.80 -14.01
N LYS A 48 -15.63 2.50 -14.74
CA LYS A 48 -16.91 2.07 -14.15
C LYS A 48 -16.77 0.77 -13.35
N THR A 49 -16.00 -0.19 -13.86
CA THR A 49 -15.70 -1.46 -13.18
C THR A 49 -14.88 -1.22 -11.91
N ILE A 50 -13.81 -0.43 -12.00
CA ILE A 50 -12.94 -0.10 -10.86
C ILE A 50 -13.75 0.58 -9.74
N HIS A 51 -14.52 1.60 -10.11
CA HIS A 51 -15.37 2.34 -9.17
C HIS A 51 -16.40 1.44 -8.47
N ALA A 52 -17.10 0.58 -9.23
CA ALA A 52 -18.08 -0.34 -8.66
C ALA A 52 -17.46 -1.34 -7.67
N LEU A 53 -16.28 -1.87 -8.00
CA LEU A 53 -15.56 -2.79 -7.11
C LEU A 53 -15.07 -2.09 -5.85
N ALA A 54 -14.50 -0.90 -5.97
CA ALA A 54 -14.00 -0.12 -4.84
C ALA A 54 -15.13 0.20 -3.86
N LEU A 55 -16.29 0.62 -4.38
CA LEU A 55 -17.46 0.96 -3.59
C LEU A 55 -18.04 -0.25 -2.83
N VAL A 56 -18.24 -1.39 -3.51
CA VAL A 56 -18.77 -2.61 -2.88
C VAL A 56 -17.78 -3.22 -1.90
N LEU A 57 -16.50 -3.15 -2.21
CA LEU A 57 -15.45 -3.59 -1.30
C LEU A 57 -15.17 -2.53 -0.23
N GLY A 58 -15.76 -1.33 -0.23
CA GLY A 58 -15.50 -0.32 0.80
C GLY A 58 -14.01 0.00 0.98
N VAL A 59 -13.30 0.20 -0.13
CA VAL A 59 -11.89 0.63 -0.19
C VAL A 59 -11.77 1.78 -1.19
N ALA A 60 -10.73 2.58 -1.09
CA ALA A 60 -10.46 3.59 -2.11
C ALA A 60 -10.01 2.95 -3.43
N GLU A 61 -10.31 3.60 -4.57
CA GLU A 61 -9.99 3.05 -5.90
C GLU A 61 -8.50 2.71 -6.07
N TRP A 62 -7.61 3.56 -5.54
CA TRP A 62 -6.16 3.38 -5.61
C TRP A 62 -5.67 2.14 -4.84
N GLU A 63 -6.39 1.71 -3.80
CA GLU A 63 -6.02 0.51 -3.03
C GLU A 63 -6.11 -0.78 -3.87
N LEU A 64 -6.96 -0.79 -4.91
CA LEU A 64 -7.11 -1.92 -5.81
C LEU A 64 -5.88 -2.13 -6.71
N PHE A 65 -5.01 -1.14 -6.82
CA PHE A 65 -3.78 -1.19 -7.61
C PHE A 65 -2.55 -1.54 -6.78
N LEU A 66 -2.67 -1.58 -5.45
CA LEU A 66 -1.55 -1.91 -4.57
C LEU A 66 -1.19 -3.38 -4.71
N HIS A 67 0.05 -3.65 -5.12
CA HIS A 67 0.61 -4.99 -5.09
C HIS A 67 0.96 -5.36 -3.66
N ASP A 68 0.74 -6.63 -3.28
CA ASP A 68 1.23 -7.10 -1.99
C ASP A 68 2.75 -6.94 -1.93
N GLU A 69 3.50 -6.86 -3.03
CA GLU A 69 4.93 -6.53 -3.02
C GLU A 69 5.23 -5.11 -2.49
N PHE A 70 4.25 -4.20 -2.54
CA PHE A 70 4.29 -2.89 -1.88
C PHE A 70 3.97 -2.97 -0.37
N LEU A 71 3.38 -4.07 0.11
CA LEU A 71 2.97 -4.32 1.50
C LEU A 71 3.69 -5.51 2.17
N LYS A 72 4.41 -6.34 1.40
CA LYS A 72 5.21 -7.52 1.79
C LYS A 72 6.61 -7.12 2.19
N GLY A 73 7.04 -5.91 1.83
CA GLY A 73 7.87 -5.19 2.76
C GLY A 73 6.93 -4.68 3.83
N ASP A 74 7.00 -5.23 5.05
CA ASP A 74 6.39 -4.61 6.21
C ASP A 74 6.85 -3.13 6.24
N LEU A 75 6.09 -2.21 5.65
CA LEU A 75 6.16 -0.83 6.05
C LEU A 75 5.47 -0.80 7.40
N ARG A 76 6.13 -1.37 8.42
CA ARG A 76 5.83 -1.13 9.80
C ARG A 76 5.69 0.38 9.90
N MET A 77 4.49 0.84 10.27
CA MET A 77 4.21 2.24 10.48
C MET A 77 5.07 2.67 11.67
N CYS A 78 6.27 3.15 11.35
CA CYS A 78 7.21 3.66 12.34
C CYS A 78 6.59 4.90 12.96
N ILE A 79 6.62 5.01 14.29
CA ILE A 79 6.06 6.15 15.03
C ILE A 79 6.71 7.50 14.65
N HIS A 80 7.92 7.44 14.09
CA HIS A 80 8.69 8.59 13.62
C HIS A 80 8.53 8.84 12.12
N ARG A 81 7.68 8.08 11.42
CA ARG A 81 7.29 8.42 10.06
C ARG A 81 6.25 9.53 10.12
N ARG A 82 6.48 10.58 9.35
CA ARG A 82 5.54 11.67 9.15
C ARG A 82 5.12 11.70 7.70
N GLU A 83 3.88 12.13 7.48
CA GLU A 83 3.30 12.33 6.17
C GLU A 83 2.85 13.77 6.03
N TYR A 84 3.01 14.34 4.84
CA TYR A 84 2.42 15.62 4.49
C TYR A 84 2.10 15.67 3.00
N ILE A 85 1.12 16.49 2.65
CA ILE A 85 0.68 16.68 1.27
C ILE A 85 1.48 17.82 0.66
N THR A 86 2.00 17.59 -0.53
CA THR A 86 2.59 18.63 -1.39
C THR A 86 1.72 18.82 -2.64
N MET A 87 2.07 19.80 -3.47
CA MET A 87 1.46 19.97 -4.80
C MET A 87 1.63 18.74 -5.70
N ASN A 88 2.67 17.92 -5.44
CA ASN A 88 2.99 16.71 -6.20
C ASN A 88 2.47 15.42 -5.54
N GLY A 89 1.65 15.54 -4.49
CA GLY A 89 1.07 14.42 -3.77
C GLY A 89 1.72 14.17 -2.41
N TRP A 90 1.48 12.97 -1.88
CA TRP A 90 1.89 12.55 -0.54
C TRP A 90 3.39 12.32 -0.46
N VAL A 91 3.99 12.91 0.56
CA VAL A 91 5.39 12.74 0.90
C VAL A 91 5.51 12.09 2.27
N TYR A 92 6.42 11.13 2.40
CA TYR A 92 6.79 10.53 3.68
C TYR A 92 8.22 10.90 4.06
N TYR A 93 8.48 11.14 5.34
CA TYR A 93 9.84 11.37 5.85
C TYR A 93 10.03 10.81 7.26
N CYS A 94 11.30 10.64 7.67
CA CYS A 94 11.65 10.28 9.04
C CYS A 94 11.90 11.55 9.87
N GLU A 95 11.09 11.77 10.90
CA GLU A 95 11.20 12.92 11.80
C GLU A 95 12.55 12.95 12.54
N LEU A 96 13.06 11.81 12.98
CA LEU A 96 14.36 11.74 13.66
C LEU A 96 15.49 12.22 12.76
N ALA A 97 15.49 11.76 11.51
CA ALA A 97 16.47 12.17 10.51
C ALA A 97 16.33 13.66 10.14
N ALA A 98 15.09 14.12 9.94
CA ALA A 98 14.81 15.53 9.64
C ALA A 98 15.26 16.47 10.77
N LEU A 99 15.20 16.02 12.03
CA LEU A 99 15.68 16.76 13.20
C LEU A 99 17.17 16.55 13.48
N GLY A 100 17.90 15.81 12.63
CA GLY A 100 19.33 15.53 12.83
C GLY A 100 19.63 14.69 14.08
N LYS A 101 18.64 13.97 14.62
CA LYS A 101 18.84 13.10 15.80
C LYS A 101 19.64 11.87 15.40
N ARG A 102 20.75 11.69 16.09
CA ARG A 102 21.53 10.45 16.05
C ARG A 102 21.04 9.53 17.16
N LEU A 103 21.04 8.23 16.89
CA LEU A 103 20.56 7.22 17.84
C LEU A 103 21.65 6.19 18.05
N THR A 104 21.80 5.72 19.28
CA THR A 104 22.65 4.58 19.59
C THR A 104 22.08 3.28 19.01
N ALA A 105 22.94 2.26 18.85
CA ALA A 105 22.50 0.93 18.42
C ALA A 105 21.39 0.35 19.33
N ASP A 106 21.45 0.62 20.63
CA ASP A 106 20.46 0.16 21.61
C ASP A 106 19.12 0.88 21.47
N GLU A 107 19.11 2.19 21.22
CA GLU A 107 17.88 2.94 20.95
C GLU A 107 17.21 2.48 19.66
N LEU A 108 17.99 2.26 18.60
CA LEU A 108 17.49 1.70 17.35
C LEU A 108 16.89 0.31 17.57
N LYS A 109 17.52 -0.52 18.39
CA LYS A 109 17.01 -1.85 18.75
C LYS A 109 15.71 -1.76 19.55
N LYS A 110 15.60 -0.85 20.52
CA LYS A 110 14.35 -0.60 21.28
C LYS A 110 13.20 -0.13 20.40
N LEU A 111 13.49 0.71 19.39
CA LEU A 111 12.51 1.11 18.39
C LEU A 111 12.15 -0.04 17.43
N GLY A 112 12.94 -1.11 17.41
CA GLY A 112 12.89 -2.18 16.41
C GLY A 112 13.16 -1.64 15.00
N CYS A 113 14.06 -0.66 14.89
CA CYS A 113 14.52 -0.09 13.63
C CYS A 113 15.70 -0.92 13.12
N THR A 114 15.41 -1.88 12.24
CA THR A 114 16.44 -2.77 11.65
C THR A 114 17.15 -2.10 10.47
N LYS A 115 18.26 -2.70 10.02
CA LYS A 115 18.98 -2.22 8.83
C LYS A 115 18.09 -2.35 7.58
N GLU A 116 17.34 -3.44 7.49
CA GLU A 116 16.39 -3.71 6.42
C GLU A 116 15.24 -2.70 6.42
N ASP A 117 14.74 -2.30 7.60
CA ASP A 117 13.71 -1.26 7.72
C ASP A 117 14.25 0.11 7.29
N ARG A 118 15.50 0.44 7.65
CA ARG A 118 16.15 1.70 7.22
C ARG A 118 16.31 1.77 5.71
N THR A 119 16.76 0.68 5.07
CA THR A 119 16.86 0.61 3.60
C THR A 119 15.50 0.82 2.95
N ARG A 120 14.45 0.16 3.45
CA ARG A 120 13.07 0.33 2.94
C ARG A 120 12.55 1.75 3.15
N CYS A 121 12.78 2.34 4.32
CA CYS A 121 12.39 3.72 4.60
C CYS A 121 13.08 4.71 3.65
N LYS A 122 14.38 4.52 3.40
CA LYS A 122 15.13 5.33 2.44
C LYS A 122 14.55 5.24 1.03
N GLN A 123 14.30 4.02 0.54
CA GLN A 123 13.70 3.80 -0.79
C GLN A 123 12.32 4.47 -0.93
N LEU A 124 11.47 4.41 0.10
CA LEU A 124 10.16 5.08 0.07
C LEU A 124 10.30 6.60 -0.02
N MET A 125 11.22 7.18 0.76
CA MET A 125 11.47 8.62 0.73
C MET A 125 12.04 9.04 -0.62
N GLU A 126 13.01 8.31 -1.17
CA GLU A 126 13.55 8.57 -2.51
C GLU A 126 12.45 8.51 -3.58
N TYR A 127 11.52 7.56 -3.45
CA TYR A 127 10.38 7.46 -4.36
C TYR A 127 9.40 8.64 -4.24
N THR A 128 9.10 9.10 -3.03
CA THR A 128 8.08 10.14 -2.80
C THR A 128 8.61 11.57 -2.80
N CYS A 129 9.87 11.78 -2.43
CA CYS A 129 10.52 13.10 -2.30
C CYS A 129 11.69 13.32 -3.27
N GLY A 130 12.15 12.28 -3.98
CA GLY A 130 13.39 12.31 -4.76
C GLY A 130 14.68 12.19 -3.94
N THR A 131 14.59 12.17 -2.61
CA THR A 131 15.72 12.02 -1.67
C THR A 131 15.28 11.29 -0.40
N GLY A 132 16.20 10.66 0.32
CA GLY A 132 15.89 9.91 1.54
C GLY A 132 17.00 9.98 2.58
N ILE A 133 16.63 10.35 3.81
CA ILE A 133 17.54 10.41 4.97
C ILE A 133 16.94 9.57 6.10
N VAL A 134 17.76 8.70 6.68
CA VAL A 134 17.41 7.84 7.81
C VAL A 134 18.51 7.93 8.89
N PRO A 135 18.19 7.74 10.18
CA PRO A 135 19.20 7.83 11.24
C PRO A 135 20.27 6.75 11.08
N GLU A 136 21.53 7.14 11.25
CA GLU A 136 22.66 6.22 11.36
C GLU A 136 22.91 5.90 12.84
N PRO A 137 23.30 4.65 13.17
CA PRO A 137 23.72 4.31 14.52
C PRO A 137 24.96 5.11 14.92
N GLU A 138 24.98 5.71 16.11
CA GLU A 138 26.22 6.16 16.75
C GLU A 138 27.05 4.94 17.18
N GLU A 139 28.36 4.99 16.93
CA GLU A 139 29.35 4.00 17.40
C GLU A 139 29.47 4.00 18.93
#